data_AF-R4NIY3-F1
#
_entry.id   AF-R4NIY3-F1
#
_cell.length_a   1.000
_cell.length_b   1.000
_cell.length_c   1.000
_cell.angle_alpha   90.00
_cell.angle_beta   90.00
_cell.angle_gamma   90.00
#
_symmetry.space_group_name_H-M   'P 1'
#
loop_
_entity.id
_entity.type
_entity.pdbx_description
1 polymer ?
#
loop_
_entity_poly.entity_id
_entity_poly.type
_entity_poly.pdbx_seq_one_letter_code
_entity_poly.pdbx_strand_id
1 'polypeptide(L)'
;QGFEVDDSSLTQAISTLRKMLKDSTKSPEFVKTVPKRGYQLISTVERLSPLSSDSISELDEQEEENEAPVVDLDQFAESAVETPVDKTTEAEVTVEKPKTSPSQKNANWLFRILVVVAVLLPVCVLMLTNPAESQFRQIGEYHNVPVMTPVNHPQLNDWMPSIEQCIKRYVEHHAGESSPVEVIATGGQP
;
A
#
# COMPACT_ATOMS: atom_id res chain seq x y z
N GLN A 1 1.68 1.79 -10.86
CA GLN A 1 2.80 1.97 -9.90
C GLN A 1 3.21 0.58 -9.43
N GLY A 2 4.50 0.23 -9.48
CA GLY A 2 4.97 -1.06 -8.95
C GLY A 2 5.10 -0.97 -7.43
N PHE A 3 4.67 -2.01 -6.72
CA PHE A 3 4.92 -2.16 -5.28
C PHE A 3 6.04 -3.18 -5.10
N GLU A 4 7.09 -2.82 -4.37
CA GLU A 4 8.17 -3.74 -4.02
C GLU A 4 7.72 -4.63 -2.85
N VAL A 5 8.00 -5.93 -2.93
CA VAL A 5 7.45 -6.95 -2.02
C VAL A 5 8.60 -7.57 -1.25
N ASP A 6 8.71 -7.25 0.04
CA ASP A 6 9.78 -7.77 0.91
C ASP A 6 9.83 -9.30 0.92
N ASP A 7 11.05 -9.88 0.94
CA ASP A 7 11.28 -11.33 1.04
C ASP A 7 10.50 -11.98 2.20
N SER A 8 10.34 -11.27 3.32
CA SER A 8 9.53 -11.66 4.47
C SER A 8 8.07 -11.90 4.10
N SER A 9 7.47 -10.97 3.34
CA SER A 9 6.06 -11.02 2.94
C SER A 9 5.81 -12.10 1.88
N LEU A 10 6.74 -12.27 0.93
CA LEU A 10 6.71 -13.39 -0.03
C LEU A 10 6.81 -14.75 0.67
N THR A 11 7.73 -14.87 1.62
CA THR A 11 7.92 -16.12 2.40
C THR A 11 6.69 -16.43 3.27
N GLN A 12 6.06 -15.41 3.86
CA GLN A 12 4.81 -15.54 4.60
C GLN A 12 3.66 -15.98 3.69
N ALA A 13 3.49 -15.35 2.52
CA ALA A 13 2.43 -15.70 1.57
C ALA A 13 2.52 -17.15 1.11
N ILE A 14 3.72 -17.63 0.73
CA ILE A 14 3.94 -19.05 0.38
C ILE A 14 3.67 -19.97 1.57
N SER A 15 4.05 -19.57 2.79
CA SER A 15 3.82 -20.36 4.00
C SER A 15 2.33 -20.49 4.34
N THR A 16 1.54 -19.44 4.14
CA THR A 16 0.07 -19.47 4.29
C THR A 16 -0.58 -20.30 3.19
N LEU A 17 -0.20 -20.12 1.93
CA LEU A 17 -0.72 -20.90 0.80
C LEU A 17 -0.49 -22.40 1.00
N ARG A 18 0.70 -22.81 1.42
CA ARG A 18 0.99 -24.22 1.73
C ARG A 18 0.13 -24.78 2.86
N LYS A 19 -0.13 -24.00 3.92
CA LYS A 19 -1.04 -24.43 5.00
C LYS A 19 -2.46 -24.66 4.50
N MET A 20 -2.99 -23.74 3.69
CA MET A 20 -4.35 -23.84 3.13
C MET A 20 -4.50 -25.04 2.19
N LEU A 21 -3.50 -25.30 1.35
CA LEU A 21 -3.47 -26.46 0.44
C LEU A 21 -3.00 -27.77 1.09
N LYS A 22 -2.65 -27.75 2.38
CA LYS A 22 -2.01 -28.87 3.12
C LYS A 22 -0.69 -29.38 2.46
N ASP A 23 -0.03 -28.53 1.67
CA ASP A 23 1.16 -28.82 0.85
C ASP A 23 2.42 -28.99 1.71
N SER A 24 3.08 -30.14 1.59
CA SER A 24 4.23 -30.53 2.41
C SER A 24 5.55 -30.01 1.86
N THR A 25 6.34 -29.31 2.68
CA THR A 25 7.69 -28.84 2.30
C THR A 25 8.69 -29.96 2.01
N LYS A 26 8.41 -31.19 2.48
CA LYS A 26 9.24 -32.38 2.23
C LYS A 26 8.80 -33.18 1.00
N SER A 27 7.54 -33.04 0.60
CA SER A 27 6.89 -33.78 -0.48
C SER A 27 5.88 -32.86 -1.17
N PRO A 28 6.36 -31.83 -1.90
CA PRO A 28 5.48 -30.79 -2.43
C PRO A 28 4.68 -31.30 -3.61
N GLU A 29 3.40 -30.99 -3.61
CA GLU A 29 2.43 -31.28 -4.66
C GLU A 29 2.03 -29.99 -5.41
N PHE A 30 1.98 -28.86 -4.71
CA PHE A 30 1.57 -27.57 -5.26
C PHE A 30 2.74 -26.60 -5.48
N VAL A 31 3.57 -26.36 -4.46
CA VAL A 31 4.64 -25.36 -4.53
C VAL A 31 6.00 -25.99 -4.24
N LYS A 32 6.90 -25.99 -5.23
CA LYS A 32 8.29 -26.42 -5.09
C LYS A 32 9.21 -25.24 -4.76
N THR A 33 10.09 -25.40 -3.78
CA THR A 33 11.17 -24.43 -3.51
C THR A 33 12.44 -24.85 -4.24
N VAL A 34 13.10 -23.90 -4.90
CA VAL A 34 14.32 -24.13 -5.70
C VAL A 34 15.46 -23.26 -5.15
N PRO A 35 16.58 -23.85 -4.65
CA PRO A 35 17.67 -23.10 -4.04
C PRO A 35 18.21 -21.98 -4.93
N LYS A 36 18.36 -20.78 -4.36
CA LYS A 36 18.83 -19.55 -5.05
C LYS A 36 17.98 -19.13 -6.26
N ARG A 37 16.74 -19.64 -6.39
CA ARG A 37 15.82 -19.34 -7.50
C ARG A 37 14.39 -18.99 -7.06
N GLY A 38 14.02 -19.29 -5.81
CA GLY A 38 12.71 -18.95 -5.25
C GLY A 38 11.73 -20.13 -5.28
N TYR A 39 10.50 -19.86 -5.72
CA TYR A 39 9.38 -20.80 -5.67
C TYR A 39 8.81 -21.06 -7.07
N GLN A 40 8.30 -22.27 -7.29
CA GLN A 40 7.72 -22.72 -8.55
C GLN A 40 6.39 -23.43 -8.27
N LEU A 41 5.32 -23.01 -8.92
CA LEU A 41 4.07 -23.76 -8.98
C LEU A 41 4.31 -25.04 -9.83
N ILE A 42 3.92 -26.20 -9.29
CA ILE A 42 4.10 -27.51 -9.94
C ILE A 42 2.79 -28.27 -10.15
N SER A 43 1.68 -27.80 -9.58
CA SER A 43 0.34 -28.33 -9.84
C SER A 43 -0.16 -28.01 -11.25
N THR A 44 -0.99 -28.88 -11.82
CA THR A 44 -1.75 -28.58 -13.04
C THR A 44 -2.76 -27.47 -12.78
N VAL A 45 -2.88 -26.51 -13.71
CA VAL A 45 -3.89 -25.45 -13.66
C VAL A 45 -4.87 -25.61 -14.80
N GLU A 46 -6.16 -25.75 -14.48
CA GLU A 46 -7.25 -25.72 -15.44
C GLU A 46 -7.74 -24.28 -15.63
N ARG A 47 -8.18 -23.94 -16.85
CA ARG A 47 -8.82 -22.66 -17.13
C ARG A 47 -10.33 -22.85 -17.08
N LEU A 48 -10.95 -22.41 -15.98
CA LEU A 48 -12.40 -22.25 -15.95
C LEU A 48 -12.82 -21.32 -17.09
N SER A 49 -13.66 -21.82 -17.99
CA SER A 49 -14.37 -20.97 -18.93
C SER A 49 -15.33 -20.07 -18.14
N PRO A 50 -15.50 -18.78 -18.52
CA PRO A 50 -16.30 -17.82 -17.76
C PRO A 50 -17.83 -18.03 -17.92
N LEU A 51 -18.28 -19.29 -18.01
CA LEU A 51 -19.66 -19.66 -18.31
C LEU A 51 -20.13 -20.93 -17.55
N SER A 52 -19.69 -21.11 -16.30
CA SER A 52 -20.25 -22.10 -15.37
C SER A 52 -19.89 -21.80 -13.91
N SER A 53 -20.39 -20.68 -13.37
CA SER A 53 -20.42 -20.45 -11.91
C SER A 53 -21.66 -21.10 -11.31
N ASP A 54 -21.72 -22.43 -11.35
CA ASP A 54 -22.71 -23.24 -10.64
C ASP A 54 -22.11 -24.64 -10.38
N SER A 55 -22.64 -25.38 -9.40
CA SER A 55 -22.11 -26.67 -8.91
C SER A 55 -20.73 -26.62 -8.22
N ILE A 56 -20.61 -25.88 -7.11
CA ILE A 56 -19.75 -26.35 -6.01
C ILE A 56 -20.58 -27.40 -5.25
N SER A 57 -20.31 -28.68 -5.48
CA SER A 57 -21.06 -29.77 -4.85
C SER A 57 -20.79 -29.84 -3.34
N GLU A 58 -21.86 -29.87 -2.55
CA GLU A 58 -21.85 -30.14 -1.11
C GLU A 58 -21.33 -31.56 -0.83
N LEU A 59 -20.27 -31.71 -0.03
CA LEU A 59 -19.90 -32.96 0.63
C LEU A 59 -19.22 -32.71 1.99
N ASP A 60 -19.59 -33.54 2.96
CA ASP A 60 -19.09 -33.67 4.34
C ASP A 60 -19.14 -32.45 5.28
N GLU A 61 -20.30 -32.30 5.93
CA GLU A 61 -20.34 -31.90 7.33
C GLU A 61 -19.84 -33.06 8.21
N GLN A 62 -18.78 -32.87 9.00
CA GLN A 62 -18.66 -33.58 10.27
C GLN A 62 -17.84 -32.82 11.31
N GLU A 63 -18.28 -32.96 12.56
CA GLU A 63 -17.94 -32.17 13.72
C GLU A 63 -16.50 -32.43 14.23
N GLU A 64 -15.85 -31.41 14.78
CA GLU A 64 -15.39 -31.52 16.18
C GLU A 64 -15.18 -30.13 16.81
N GLU A 65 -15.56 -30.01 18.08
CA GLU A 65 -15.65 -28.75 18.83
C GLU A 65 -14.46 -28.62 19.80
N ASN A 66 -13.69 -27.54 19.73
CA ASN A 66 -12.76 -27.18 20.80
C ASN A 66 -12.48 -25.67 20.87
N GLU A 67 -12.52 -25.14 22.10
CA GLU A 67 -12.34 -23.72 22.37
C GLU A 67 -10.91 -23.24 22.11
N ALA A 68 -10.78 -22.04 21.52
CA ALA A 68 -9.51 -21.32 21.53
C ALA A 68 -9.34 -20.62 22.89
N PRO A 69 -8.29 -20.93 23.69
CA PRO A 69 -8.02 -20.18 24.91
C PRO A 69 -7.59 -18.76 24.54
N VAL A 70 -8.46 -17.79 24.81
CA VAL A 70 -8.13 -16.36 24.72
C VAL A 70 -7.01 -16.03 25.73
N VAL A 71 -5.98 -15.33 25.26
CA VAL A 71 -4.95 -14.76 26.13
C VAL A 71 -4.76 -13.31 25.75
N ASP A 72 -5.00 -12.44 26.73
CA ASP A 72 -4.85 -10.99 26.63
C ASP A 72 -3.44 -10.58 26.14
N LEU A 73 -3.39 -9.51 25.35
CA LEU A 73 -2.15 -8.83 24.98
C LEU A 73 -2.20 -7.39 25.48
N ASP A 74 -2.01 -7.23 26.79
CA ASP A 74 -1.81 -5.92 27.40
C ASP A 74 -0.63 -5.95 28.38
N GLN A 75 -0.07 -4.77 28.61
CA GLN A 75 0.88 -4.43 29.67
C GLN A 75 2.25 -5.13 29.66
N PHE A 76 3.24 -4.44 29.07
CA PHE A 76 4.41 -4.06 29.87
C PHE A 76 4.83 -2.61 29.58
N ALA A 77 4.94 -1.83 30.65
CA ALA A 77 5.44 -0.46 30.64
C ALA A 77 6.69 -0.37 31.54
N GLU A 78 7.29 0.82 31.61
CA GLU A 78 8.40 1.17 32.52
C GLU A 78 9.76 0.48 32.25
N SER A 79 10.92 1.02 32.66
CA SER A 79 11.21 2.34 33.28
C SER A 79 12.64 2.82 32.96
N ALA A 80 12.98 4.02 33.46
CA ALA A 80 14.32 4.58 33.74
C ALA A 80 15.44 4.48 32.66
N VAL A 81 16.07 5.58 32.18
CA VAL A 81 16.82 6.65 32.87
C VAL A 81 18.07 6.16 33.62
N GLU A 82 19.25 6.57 33.15
CA GLU A 82 20.42 6.79 34.03
C GLU A 82 21.41 7.81 33.44
N THR A 83 22.07 8.60 34.31
CA THR A 83 22.98 9.71 33.96
C THR A 83 24.12 9.82 34.97
N PRO A 84 25.38 9.92 34.52
CA PRO A 84 26.42 10.75 35.18
C PRO A 84 26.97 11.83 34.21
N VAL A 85 27.27 13.10 34.56
CA VAL A 85 28.17 13.64 35.62
C VAL A 85 29.66 13.38 35.24
N ASP A 86 30.58 14.36 35.14
CA ASP A 86 30.99 15.36 36.16
C ASP A 86 31.93 16.51 35.63
N LYS A 87 32.01 17.66 36.35
CA LYS A 87 33.17 18.62 36.55
C LYS A 87 34.00 19.20 35.34
N THR A 88 34.84 20.25 35.42
CA THR A 88 35.10 21.48 36.27
C THR A 88 36.32 22.24 35.65
N THR A 89 36.73 23.50 35.90
CA THR A 89 36.34 24.67 36.74
C THR A 89 36.79 25.98 36.04
N GLU A 90 36.49 27.16 36.62
CA GLU A 90 37.20 28.48 36.47
C GLU A 90 37.19 29.18 35.10
N ALA A 91 37.02 30.51 34.99
CA ALA A 91 36.92 31.62 35.97
C ALA A 91 35.86 32.66 35.48
N GLU A 92 35.71 33.93 35.91
CA GLU A 92 36.50 34.81 36.79
C GLU A 92 35.60 35.87 37.50
N VAL A 93 35.94 37.17 37.49
CA VAL A 93 35.38 38.23 38.36
C VAL A 93 34.80 39.41 37.56
N THR A 94 33.66 39.98 37.99
CA THR A 94 33.50 41.43 38.31
C THR A 94 32.09 41.74 38.85
N VAL A 95 32.07 42.66 39.82
CA VAL A 95 30.91 43.11 40.61
C VAL A 95 29.99 44.04 39.81
N GLU A 96 28.67 43.81 39.86
CA GLU A 96 27.70 44.80 40.37
C GLU A 96 26.26 44.25 40.50
N LYS A 97 25.44 44.95 41.29
CA LYS A 97 24.01 44.64 41.52
C LYS A 97 23.28 45.98 41.71
N PRO A 98 22.26 46.29 40.91
CA PRO A 98 20.91 46.09 41.46
C PRO A 98 19.82 45.68 40.46
N LYS A 99 18.75 45.09 41.02
CA LYS A 99 17.35 45.08 40.53
C LYS A 99 17.10 45.14 39.00
N THR A 100 16.58 44.05 38.44
CA THR A 100 15.17 43.98 37.98
C THR A 100 14.75 42.55 37.65
N SER A 101 13.46 42.24 37.79
CA SER A 101 12.86 41.02 37.23
C SER A 101 12.18 41.38 35.90
N PRO A 102 12.62 40.85 34.75
CA PRO A 102 12.00 41.14 33.46
C PRO A 102 10.73 40.29 33.25
N SER A 103 9.64 40.73 33.88
CA SER A 103 8.24 40.59 33.44
C SER A 103 7.92 39.35 32.58
N GLN A 104 7.48 38.26 33.23
CA GLN A 104 7.00 37.03 32.59
C GLN A 104 5.63 37.23 31.88
N LYS A 105 5.61 38.04 30.82
CA LYS A 105 4.45 38.23 29.93
C LYS A 105 4.70 37.74 28.50
N ASN A 106 5.95 37.80 28.02
CA ASN A 106 6.28 37.47 26.64
C ASN A 106 6.18 35.96 26.36
N ALA A 107 6.54 35.11 27.32
CA ALA A 107 6.46 33.66 27.20
C ALA A 107 5.06 33.16 26.80
N ASN A 108 4.00 33.70 27.43
CA ASN A 108 2.62 33.30 27.15
C ASN A 108 2.15 33.71 25.73
N TRP A 109 2.77 34.74 25.14
CA TRP A 109 2.50 35.13 23.75
C TRP A 109 3.31 34.28 22.76
N LEU A 110 4.58 33.98 23.08
CA LEU A 110 5.41 33.05 22.31
C LEU A 110 4.81 31.64 22.28
N PHE A 111 4.31 31.11 23.41
CA PHE A 111 3.60 29.82 23.43
C PHE A 111 2.30 29.84 22.61
N ARG A 112 1.56 30.97 22.60
CA ARG A 112 0.37 31.10 21.74
C ARG A 112 0.74 31.11 20.26
N ILE A 113 1.80 31.82 19.88
CA ILE A 113 2.34 31.79 18.50
C ILE A 113 2.81 30.38 18.15
N LEU A 114 3.53 29.69 19.05
CA LEU A 114 4.00 28.31 18.84
C LEU A 114 2.82 27.35 18.59
N VAL A 115 1.76 27.42 19.39
CA VAL A 115 0.55 26.59 19.20
C VAL A 115 -0.18 26.95 17.92
N VAL A 116 -0.33 28.25 17.59
CA VAL A 116 -0.93 28.68 16.33
C VAL A 116 -0.13 28.18 15.13
N VAL A 117 1.21 28.27 15.15
CA VAL A 117 2.08 27.74 14.09
C VAL A 117 2.02 26.21 14.03
N ALA A 118 1.98 25.51 15.16
CA ALA A 118 1.88 24.05 15.21
C ALA A 118 0.55 23.50 14.65
N VAL A 119 -0.53 24.28 14.70
CA VAL A 119 -1.83 23.96 14.08
C VAL A 119 -1.90 24.46 12.63
N LEU A 120 -1.37 25.65 12.35
CA LEU A 120 -1.42 26.28 11.03
C LEU A 120 -0.48 25.60 10.03
N LEU A 121 0.68 25.09 10.44
CA LEU A 121 1.61 24.37 9.57
C LEU A 121 0.97 23.13 8.93
N PRO A 122 0.39 22.15 9.66
CA PRO A 122 -0.27 21.01 9.03
C PRO A 122 -1.52 21.41 8.22
N VAL A 123 -2.28 22.43 8.65
CA VAL A 123 -3.41 22.95 7.84
C VAL A 123 -2.92 23.58 6.52
N CYS A 124 -1.81 24.32 6.54
CA CYS A 124 -1.17 24.82 5.33
C CYS A 124 -0.59 23.70 4.46
N VAL A 125 0.01 22.66 5.05
CA VAL A 125 0.45 21.48 4.26
C VAL A 125 -0.76 20.88 3.53
N LEU A 126 -1.85 20.56 4.25
CA LEU A 126 -3.07 20.00 3.66
C LEU A 126 -3.72 20.90 2.59
N MET A 127 -3.58 22.22 2.69
CA MET A 127 -4.13 23.19 1.74
C MET A 127 -3.20 23.49 0.54
N LEU A 128 -1.89 23.28 0.66
CA LEU A 128 -0.92 23.49 -0.42
C LEU A 128 -0.55 22.18 -1.15
N THR A 129 -0.67 21.02 -0.51
CA THR A 129 -0.52 19.71 -1.16
C THR A 129 -1.72 19.41 -2.05
N ASN A 130 -1.74 20.00 -3.24
CA ASN A 130 -2.55 19.49 -4.34
C ASN A 130 -2.04 18.07 -4.64
N PRO A 131 -2.91 17.04 -4.70
CA PRO A 131 -2.49 15.71 -5.14
C PRO A 131 -1.98 15.78 -6.58
N ALA A 132 -1.07 14.87 -6.93
CA ALA A 132 -0.56 14.77 -8.29
C ALA A 132 -1.62 14.13 -9.20
N GLU A 133 -2.56 14.94 -9.69
CA GLU A 133 -3.61 14.53 -10.63
C GLU A 133 -3.01 13.77 -11.82
N SER A 134 -3.44 12.52 -12.00
CA SER A 134 -3.02 11.67 -13.11
C SER A 134 -3.67 12.17 -14.40
N GLN A 135 -3.00 13.10 -15.09
CA GLN A 135 -3.50 13.65 -16.34
C GLN A 135 -3.46 12.61 -17.46
N PHE A 136 -4.63 12.33 -18.02
CA PHE A 136 -4.81 11.48 -19.20
C PHE A 136 -5.15 12.34 -20.43
N ARG A 137 -4.70 11.89 -21.60
CA ARG A 137 -5.04 12.44 -22.92
C ARG A 137 -5.83 11.39 -23.71
N GLN A 138 -6.92 11.81 -24.33
CA GLN A 138 -7.67 10.98 -25.28
C GLN A 138 -6.83 10.76 -26.56
N ILE A 139 -6.74 9.50 -26.99
CA ILE A 139 -6.04 9.08 -28.22
C ILE A 139 -7.01 8.58 -29.31
N GLY A 140 -8.25 8.27 -28.95
CA GLY A 140 -9.30 7.88 -29.87
C GLY A 140 -10.65 7.67 -29.16
N GLU A 141 -11.64 7.23 -29.93
CA GLU A 141 -12.95 6.82 -29.42
C GLU A 141 -13.50 5.72 -30.32
N TYR A 142 -13.96 4.62 -29.74
CA TYR A 142 -14.44 3.45 -30.46
C TYR A 142 -15.73 2.94 -29.82
N HIS A 143 -16.81 2.80 -30.60
CA HIS A 143 -18.12 2.36 -30.08
C HIS A 143 -18.64 3.21 -28.90
N ASN A 144 -18.43 4.54 -28.93
CA ASN A 144 -18.73 5.49 -27.85
C ASN A 144 -17.90 5.26 -26.56
N VAL A 145 -16.79 4.53 -26.64
CA VAL A 145 -15.82 4.33 -25.54
C VAL A 145 -14.56 5.18 -25.83
N PRO A 146 -14.28 6.23 -25.03
CA PRO A 146 -13.05 7.02 -25.17
C PRO A 146 -11.84 6.19 -24.73
N VAL A 147 -10.77 6.27 -25.53
CA VAL A 147 -9.48 5.63 -25.23
C VAL A 147 -8.51 6.69 -24.73
N MET A 148 -7.99 6.48 -23.54
CA MET A 148 -7.21 7.42 -22.75
C MET A 148 -5.80 6.87 -22.50
N THR A 149 -4.79 7.74 -22.43
CA THR A 149 -3.42 7.34 -22.02
C THR A 149 -2.76 8.44 -21.19
N PRO A 150 -1.86 8.15 -20.23
CA PRO A 150 -1.19 9.20 -19.44
C PRO A 150 -0.45 10.20 -20.33
N VAL A 151 -0.46 11.50 -19.99
CA VAL A 151 0.14 12.56 -20.83
C VAL A 151 1.63 12.33 -21.15
N ASN A 152 2.38 11.68 -20.25
CA ASN A 152 3.81 11.35 -20.44
C ASN A 152 4.05 9.97 -21.11
N HIS A 153 3.01 9.31 -21.61
CA HIS A 153 3.13 7.99 -22.25
C HIS A 153 3.54 8.11 -23.74
N PRO A 154 4.39 7.20 -24.27
CA PRO A 154 4.68 7.15 -25.72
C PRO A 154 3.42 6.88 -26.57
N GLN A 155 3.47 7.21 -27.85
CA GLN A 155 2.34 6.99 -28.77
C GLN A 155 2.12 5.49 -29.03
N LEU A 156 0.87 5.03 -28.86
CA LEU A 156 0.49 3.61 -29.05
C LEU A 156 0.05 3.28 -30.49
N ASN A 157 0.57 3.99 -31.50
CA ASN A 157 0.05 3.94 -32.88
C ASN A 157 -0.02 2.50 -33.44
N ASP A 158 1.03 1.70 -33.20
CA ASP A 158 1.12 0.31 -33.65
C ASP A 158 0.12 -0.63 -32.94
N TRP A 159 -0.37 -0.24 -31.77
CA TRP A 159 -1.34 -1.00 -30.97
C TRP A 159 -2.79 -0.58 -31.20
N MET A 160 -3.05 0.58 -31.84
CA MET A 160 -4.42 1.08 -32.08
C MET A 160 -5.36 0.05 -32.72
N PRO A 161 -4.97 -0.75 -33.74
CA PRO A 161 -5.85 -1.76 -34.32
C PRO A 161 -6.21 -2.90 -33.34
N SER A 162 -5.25 -3.27 -32.48
CA SER A 162 -5.44 -4.28 -31.43
C SER A 162 -6.35 -3.76 -30.31
N ILE A 163 -6.22 -2.47 -29.96
CA ILE A 163 -7.07 -1.79 -28.98
C ILE A 163 -8.52 -1.70 -29.52
N GLU A 164 -8.71 -1.27 -30.77
CA GLU A 164 -10.02 -1.24 -31.43
C GLU A 164 -10.69 -2.63 -31.46
N GLN A 165 -9.95 -3.67 -31.88
CA GLN A 165 -10.49 -5.03 -31.92
C GLN A 165 -10.82 -5.58 -30.52
N CYS A 166 -10.05 -5.20 -29.50
CA CYS A 166 -10.32 -5.55 -28.10
C CYS A 166 -11.60 -4.89 -27.59
N ILE A 167 -11.73 -3.57 -27.75
CA ILE A 167 -12.92 -2.79 -27.34
C ILE A 167 -14.17 -3.34 -28.04
N LYS A 168 -14.09 -3.56 -29.36
CA LYS A 168 -15.19 -4.12 -30.13
C LYS A 168 -15.66 -5.47 -29.57
N ARG A 169 -14.74 -6.43 -29.37
CA ARG A 169 -15.08 -7.73 -28.78
C ARG A 169 -15.66 -7.60 -27.37
N TYR A 170 -15.14 -6.68 -26.56
CA TYR A 170 -15.63 -6.48 -25.21
C TYR A 170 -17.08 -6.00 -25.20
N VAL A 171 -17.38 -4.94 -25.96
CA VAL A 171 -18.73 -4.36 -26.10
C VAL A 171 -19.72 -5.32 -26.75
N GLU A 172 -19.28 -6.16 -27.69
CA GLU A 172 -20.10 -7.24 -28.27
C GLU A 172 -20.60 -8.28 -27.24
N HIS A 173 -19.92 -8.41 -26.09
CA HIS A 173 -20.27 -9.36 -25.02
C HIS A 173 -20.76 -8.67 -23.73
N HIS A 174 -20.49 -7.37 -23.55
CA HIS A 174 -20.79 -6.59 -22.36
C HIS A 174 -21.56 -5.31 -22.75
N ALA A 175 -22.86 -5.47 -22.95
CA ALA A 175 -23.77 -4.39 -23.32
C ALA A 175 -24.51 -3.80 -22.10
N GLY A 176 -25.07 -2.60 -22.28
CA GLY A 176 -25.84 -1.92 -21.22
C GLY A 176 -24.95 -1.51 -20.04
N GLU A 177 -25.40 -1.81 -18.82
CA GLU A 177 -24.72 -1.47 -17.56
C GLU A 177 -23.32 -2.09 -17.41
N SER A 178 -22.99 -3.10 -18.23
CA SER A 178 -21.66 -3.74 -18.27
C SER A 178 -20.69 -3.12 -19.29
N SER A 179 -21.14 -2.14 -20.07
CA SER A 179 -20.29 -1.47 -21.07
C SER A 179 -19.25 -0.52 -20.42
N PRO A 180 -18.02 -0.42 -20.96
CA PRO A 180 -16.95 0.36 -20.33
C PRO A 180 -17.13 1.86 -20.59
N VAL A 181 -17.03 2.66 -19.52
CA VAL A 181 -17.17 4.13 -19.60
C VAL A 181 -15.94 4.79 -20.26
N GLU A 182 -14.75 4.26 -20.03
CA GLU A 182 -13.49 4.65 -20.68
C GLU A 182 -12.51 3.46 -20.70
N VAL A 183 -11.48 3.53 -21.54
CA VAL A 183 -10.40 2.53 -21.60
C VAL A 183 -9.04 3.20 -21.50
N ILE A 184 -8.31 2.91 -20.43
CA ILE A 184 -6.96 3.45 -20.17
C ILE A 184 -5.90 2.52 -20.78
N ALA A 185 -5.29 2.93 -21.89
CA ALA A 185 -4.24 2.20 -22.57
C ALA A 185 -2.84 2.60 -22.05
N THR A 186 -2.05 1.61 -21.64
CA THR A 186 -0.68 1.77 -21.13
C THR A 186 0.22 0.59 -21.55
N GLY A 187 1.54 0.79 -21.52
CA GLY A 187 2.54 -0.20 -21.93
C GLY A 187 2.87 -0.11 -23.42
N GLY A 188 3.04 -1.24 -24.10
CA GLY A 188 3.22 -1.28 -25.55
C GLY A 188 4.58 -0.83 -26.10
N GLN A 189 5.55 -0.50 -25.23
CA GLN A 189 6.97 -0.49 -25.64
C GLN A 189 7.46 -1.94 -25.89
N PRO A 190 8.35 -2.16 -26.88
CA PRO A 190 8.93 -3.47 -27.18
C PRO A 190 10.02 -3.89 -26.18
#